data_AF-A0A9Y2NPI2-F1
#
_entry.id   AF-A0A9Y2NPI2-F1
#
_cell.length_a   1.000
_cell.length_b   1.000
_cell.length_c   1.000
_cell.angle_alpha   90.00
_cell.angle_beta   90.00
_cell.angle_gamma   90.00
#
_symmetry.space_group_name_H-M   'P 1'
#
loop_
_entity.id
_entity.type
_entity.pdbx_description
1 polymer ?
#
loop_
_entity_poly.entity_id
_entity_poly.type
_entity_poly.pdbx_seq_one_letter_code
_entity_poly.pdbx_strand_id
1 'polypeptide(L)'
;MTLPLDFVIPDGWTAVDPGDSGAVFVAVHPVPGEEFTPNITVSVQQRPDEASIDAIATEAVERLSRTLAGLEVLSRRDVGAPAAPGVMQLLRLRTGEGAELIQTQVHLTVPGPTPADRLVLELACTAAPATARRLSPGFQRFVGSVRVRQHEGMQQ
;
A
#
# COMPACT_ATOMS: atom_id res chain seq x y z
N MET A 1 16.30 -3.30 -9.29
CA MET A 1 15.36 -3.46 -10.41
C MET A 1 14.40 -2.29 -10.36
N THR A 2 14.29 -1.48 -11.41
CA THR A 2 13.33 -0.36 -11.46
C THR A 2 12.03 -0.89 -12.08
N LEU A 3 10.97 -0.96 -11.30
CA LEU A 3 9.64 -1.27 -11.83
C LEU A 3 9.02 0.05 -12.29
N PRO A 4 8.84 0.30 -13.60
CA PRO A 4 8.14 1.49 -14.06
C PRO A 4 6.67 1.42 -13.65
N LEU A 5 6.33 2.16 -12.59
CA LEU A 5 4.98 2.30 -12.06
C LEU A 5 4.39 3.62 -12.54
N ASP A 6 3.21 3.55 -13.15
CA ASP A 6 2.39 4.72 -13.44
C ASP A 6 1.17 4.71 -12.53
N PHE A 7 0.80 5.88 -12.04
CA PHE A 7 -0.42 6.11 -11.26
C PHE A 7 -0.77 7.60 -11.26
N VAL A 8 -2.02 7.90 -10.92
CA VAL A 8 -2.52 9.27 -10.79
C VAL A 8 -2.57 9.64 -9.31
N ILE A 9 -1.74 10.60 -8.90
CA ILE A 9 -1.76 11.15 -7.53
C ILE A 9 -3.13 11.82 -7.31
N PRO A 10 -3.86 11.51 -6.22
CA PRO A 10 -5.16 12.14 -5.98
C PRO A 10 -5.03 13.63 -5.70
N ASP A 11 -6.09 14.38 -5.97
CA ASP A 11 -6.15 15.82 -5.69
C ASP A 11 -5.87 16.13 -4.21
N GLY A 12 -5.11 17.19 -3.96
CA GLY A 12 -4.73 17.63 -2.61
C GLY A 12 -3.55 16.87 -2.00
N TRP A 13 -3.02 15.85 -2.68
CA TRP A 13 -1.81 15.14 -2.27
C TRP A 13 -0.55 15.74 -2.90
N THR A 14 0.53 15.77 -2.13
CA THR A 14 1.84 16.22 -2.58
C THR A 14 2.85 15.08 -2.42
N ALA A 15 3.53 14.71 -3.52
CA ALA A 15 4.61 13.74 -3.46
C ALA A 15 5.80 14.31 -2.68
N VAL A 16 6.42 13.49 -1.84
CA VAL A 16 7.59 13.83 -1.04
C VAL A 16 8.65 12.75 -1.21
N ASP A 17 9.90 13.07 -0.84
CA ASP A 17 10.99 12.09 -0.85
C ASP A 17 10.65 10.92 0.11
N PRO A 18 10.66 9.66 -0.36
CA PRO A 18 10.44 8.49 0.49
C PRO A 18 11.48 8.28 1.60
N GLY A 19 12.70 8.83 1.45
CA GLY A 19 13.80 8.62 2.38
C GLY A 19 14.06 7.14 2.69
N ASP A 20 14.35 6.82 3.95
CA ASP A 20 14.66 5.45 4.42
C ASP A 20 13.42 4.62 4.80
N SER A 21 12.22 5.04 4.38
CA SER A 21 10.95 4.35 4.74
C SER A 21 10.81 2.95 4.13
N GLY A 22 11.62 2.63 3.11
CA GLY A 22 11.47 1.42 2.30
C GLY A 22 10.35 1.51 1.25
N ALA A 23 9.62 2.62 1.20
CA ALA A 23 8.66 2.92 0.13
C ALA A 23 9.40 3.42 -1.12
N VAL A 24 8.86 3.09 -2.30
CA VAL A 24 9.30 3.65 -3.58
C VAL A 24 8.58 4.96 -3.92
N PHE A 25 7.47 5.25 -3.23
CA PHE A 25 6.73 6.50 -3.37
C PHE A 25 6.04 6.85 -2.05
N VAL A 26 6.06 8.14 -1.71
CA VAL A 26 5.31 8.70 -0.59
C VAL A 26 4.59 9.97 -1.05
N ALA A 27 3.32 10.10 -0.69
CA ALA A 27 2.59 11.35 -0.81
C ALA A 27 1.93 11.71 0.52
N VAL A 28 1.81 13.00 0.79
CA VAL A 28 1.17 13.52 2.00
C VAL A 28 0.00 14.43 1.64
N HIS A 29 -1.02 14.46 2.49
CA HIS A 29 -2.14 15.38 2.38
C HIS A 29 -2.29 16.13 3.71
N PRO A 30 -1.62 17.28 3.91
CA PRO A 30 -1.75 18.07 5.12
C PRO A 30 -3.21 18.43 5.40
N VAL A 31 -3.66 18.23 6.64
CA VAL A 31 -5.01 18.64 7.08
C VAL A 31 -4.85 19.61 8.26
N PRO A 32 -5.33 20.86 8.13
CA PRO A 32 -5.21 21.85 9.20
C PRO A 32 -5.84 21.35 10.50
N GLY A 33 -5.08 21.42 11.60
CA GLY A 33 -5.54 21.03 12.93
C GLY A 33 -5.45 19.54 13.24
N GLU A 34 -4.94 18.71 12.32
CA GLU A 34 -4.63 17.30 12.60
C GLU A 34 -3.15 17.14 12.97
N GLU A 35 -2.89 16.42 14.07
CA GLU A 35 -1.54 16.10 14.55
C GLU A 35 -0.84 15.11 13.61
N PHE A 36 -1.59 14.14 13.08
CA PHE A 36 -1.09 13.21 12.09
C PHE A 36 -1.32 13.76 10.68
N THR A 37 -0.27 13.82 9.87
CA THR A 37 -0.40 14.14 8.45
C THR A 37 -0.74 12.86 7.67
N PRO A 38 -1.93 12.78 7.03
CA PRO A 38 -2.27 11.67 6.15
C PRO A 38 -1.19 11.41 5.11
N ASN A 39 -0.85 10.14 4.92
CA ASN A 39 0.14 9.71 3.94
C ASN A 39 -0.36 8.54 3.09
N ILE A 40 0.12 8.49 1.85
CA ILE A 40 0.06 7.33 0.97
C ILE A 40 1.48 6.83 0.80
N THR A 41 1.68 5.53 0.95
CA THR A 41 2.94 4.86 0.60
C THR A 41 2.71 3.83 -0.48
N VAL A 42 3.71 3.65 -1.35
CA VAL A 42 3.81 2.52 -2.27
C VAL A 42 5.15 1.85 -2.04
N SER A 43 5.13 0.56 -1.80
CA SER A 43 6.31 -0.28 -1.61
C SER A 43 6.28 -1.44 -2.60
N VAL A 44 7.45 -1.93 -2.99
CA VAL A 44 7.59 -3.06 -3.90
C VAL A 44 8.45 -4.12 -3.23
N GLN A 45 7.96 -5.35 -3.18
CA GLN A 45 8.70 -6.50 -2.66
C GLN A 45 8.78 -7.60 -3.72
N GLN A 46 9.98 -8.12 -3.94
CA GLN A 46 10.15 -9.36 -4.70
C GLN A 46 9.77 -10.56 -3.81
N ARG A 47 8.93 -11.46 -4.32
CA ARG A 47 8.43 -12.63 -3.59
C ARG A 47 8.73 -13.91 -4.37
N PRO A 48 9.97 -14.42 -4.28
CA PRO A 48 10.36 -15.67 -4.96
C PRO A 48 9.78 -16.92 -4.29
N ASP A 49 9.20 -16.77 -3.10
CA ASP A 49 8.56 -17.85 -2.34
C ASP A 49 7.18 -18.23 -2.89
N GLU A 50 6.56 -19.26 -2.34
CA GLU A 50 5.21 -19.70 -2.74
C GLU A 50 4.09 -19.07 -1.87
N ALA A 51 4.43 -18.07 -1.04
CA ALA A 51 3.47 -17.43 -0.14
C ALA A 51 2.28 -16.83 -0.90
N SER A 52 1.05 -17.18 -0.50
CA SER A 52 -0.16 -16.58 -1.07
C SER A 52 -0.25 -15.11 -0.70
N ILE A 53 -0.98 -14.32 -1.49
CA ILE A 53 -1.19 -12.90 -1.21
C ILE A 53 -1.82 -12.65 0.17
N ASP A 54 -2.65 -13.58 0.66
CA ASP A 54 -3.21 -13.57 2.02
C ASP A 54 -2.16 -13.78 3.11
N ALA A 55 -1.21 -14.69 2.89
CA ALA A 55 -0.11 -14.92 3.81
C ALA A 55 0.76 -13.67 3.90
N ILE A 56 1.05 -13.04 2.76
CA ILE A 56 1.82 -11.79 2.66
C ILE A 56 1.12 -10.65 3.41
N ALA A 57 -0.20 -10.51 3.22
CA ALA A 57 -1.01 -9.53 3.93
C ALA A 57 -0.98 -9.77 5.46
N THR A 58 -0.96 -11.03 5.89
CA THR A 58 -0.81 -11.39 7.31
C THR A 58 0.58 -11.08 7.84
N GLU A 59 1.65 -11.42 7.11
CA GLU A 59 3.04 -11.07 7.47
C GLU A 59 3.22 -9.55 7.61
N ALA A 60 2.58 -8.75 6.75
CA ALA A 60 2.59 -7.30 6.85
C ALA A 60 1.96 -6.81 8.15
N VAL A 61 0.82 -7.39 8.55
CA VAL A 61 0.16 -7.11 9.84
C VAL A 61 1.07 -7.47 11.02
N GLU A 62 1.68 -8.66 11.00
CA GLU A 62 2.61 -9.10 12.04
C GLU A 62 3.84 -8.20 12.15
N ARG A 63 4.32 -7.68 11.02
CA ARG A 63 5.43 -6.71 10.99
C ARG A 63 5.03 -5.39 11.63
N LEU A 64 3.85 -4.86 11.31
CA LEU A 64 3.33 -3.63 11.91
C LEU A 64 3.05 -3.79 13.40
N SER A 65 2.54 -4.94 13.84
CA SER A 65 2.24 -5.18 15.26
C SER A 65 3.48 -5.22 16.15
N ARG A 66 4.68 -5.43 15.58
CA ARG A 66 5.94 -5.38 16.35
C ARG A 66 6.34 -3.96 16.76
N THR A 67 5.86 -2.93 16.06
CA THR A 67 6.26 -1.54 16.28
C THR A 67 5.15 -0.67 16.87
N LEU A 68 3.89 -1.09 16.74
CA LEU A 68 2.73 -0.34 17.22
C LEU A 68 2.33 -0.77 18.63
N ALA A 69 1.75 0.17 19.39
CA ALA A 69 1.17 -0.13 20.69
C ALA A 69 -0.13 -0.96 20.60
N GLY A 70 -0.76 -0.97 19.42
CA GLY A 70 -1.91 -1.81 19.12
C GLY A 70 -2.23 -1.84 17.63
N LEU A 71 -2.74 -2.98 17.17
CA LEU A 71 -3.21 -3.17 15.80
C LEU A 71 -4.43 -4.09 15.80
N GLU A 72 -5.46 -3.70 15.08
CA GLU A 72 -6.66 -4.50 14.83
C GLU A 72 -6.97 -4.53 13.34
N VAL A 73 -7.18 -5.72 12.77
CA VAL A 73 -7.70 -5.86 11.41
C VAL A 73 -9.22 -5.74 11.45
N LEU A 74 -9.76 -4.64 10.93
CA LEU A 74 -11.20 -4.36 10.95
C LEU A 74 -11.94 -5.11 9.84
N SER A 75 -11.31 -5.22 8.67
CA SER A 75 -11.87 -5.97 7.55
C SER A 75 -10.76 -6.41 6.59
N ARG A 76 -11.06 -7.47 5.83
CA ARG A 76 -10.26 -7.97 4.72
C ARG A 76 -11.20 -8.32 3.56
N ARG A 77 -10.76 -8.07 2.33
CA ARG A 77 -11.45 -8.43 1.10
C ARG A 77 -10.45 -8.76 0.00
N ASP A 78 -10.74 -9.80 -0.76
CA ASP A 78 -9.98 -10.16 -1.96
C ASP A 78 -10.30 -9.20 -3.11
N VAL A 79 -9.28 -8.79 -3.83
CA VAL A 79 -9.36 -7.89 -4.99
C VAL A 79 -8.49 -8.42 -6.13
N GLY A 80 -8.62 -7.83 -7.33
CA GLY A 80 -7.85 -8.26 -8.49
C GLY A 80 -8.47 -9.47 -9.20
N ALA A 81 -7.72 -10.02 -10.15
CA ALA A 81 -8.14 -11.16 -10.96
C ALA A 81 -7.41 -12.44 -10.50
N PRO A 82 -7.91 -13.65 -10.81
CA PRO A 82 -7.22 -14.89 -10.43
C PRO A 82 -5.76 -14.97 -10.90
N ALA A 83 -5.43 -14.36 -12.04
CA ALA A 83 -4.06 -14.30 -12.58
C ALA A 83 -3.16 -13.25 -11.89
N ALA A 84 -3.75 -12.32 -11.15
CA ALA A 84 -3.05 -11.26 -10.42
C ALA A 84 -3.85 -10.95 -9.13
N PRO A 85 -3.85 -11.87 -8.16
CA PRO A 85 -4.65 -11.74 -6.96
C PRO A 85 -4.13 -10.60 -6.09
N GLY A 86 -5.05 -9.96 -5.38
CA GLY A 86 -4.78 -8.90 -4.44
C GLY A 86 -5.63 -9.04 -3.18
N VAL A 87 -5.22 -8.35 -2.13
CA VAL A 87 -5.95 -8.28 -0.86
C VAL A 87 -6.02 -6.83 -0.43
N MET A 88 -7.21 -6.38 -0.04
CA MET A 88 -7.42 -5.11 0.63
C MET A 88 -7.77 -5.36 2.09
N GLN A 89 -7.15 -4.61 3.01
CA GLN A 89 -7.41 -4.65 4.44
C GLN A 89 -7.65 -3.25 4.97
N LEU A 90 -8.55 -3.16 5.96
CA LEU A 90 -8.71 -1.97 6.78
C LEU A 90 -8.16 -2.27 8.17
N LEU A 91 -7.18 -1.48 8.60
CA LEU A 91 -6.50 -1.65 9.88
C LEU A 91 -6.81 -0.46 10.79
N ARG A 92 -7.05 -0.72 12.07
CA ARG A 92 -6.95 0.27 13.15
C ARG A 92 -5.59 0.13 13.81
N LEU A 93 -4.86 1.23 13.90
CA LEU A 93 -3.53 1.29 14.48
C LEU A 93 -3.57 2.18 15.72
N ARG A 94 -2.77 1.84 16.73
CA ARG A 94 -2.48 2.70 17.88
C ARG A 94 -0.98 2.93 17.96
N THR A 95 -0.59 4.19 17.88
CA THR A 95 0.82 4.62 18.00
C THR A 95 1.29 4.54 19.46
N GLY A 96 2.60 4.62 19.69
CA GLY A 96 3.16 4.62 21.05
C GLY A 96 2.71 5.82 21.88
N GLU A 97 2.45 6.94 21.20
CA GLU A 97 1.94 8.21 21.74
C GLU A 97 0.43 8.17 22.02
N GLY A 98 -0.26 7.08 21.63
CA GLY A 98 -1.67 6.86 21.89
C GLY A 98 -2.62 7.36 20.78
N ALA A 99 -2.10 7.94 19.70
CA ALA A 99 -2.92 8.34 18.57
C ALA A 99 -3.54 7.11 17.86
N GLU A 100 -4.84 7.17 17.60
CA GLU A 100 -5.55 6.18 16.79
C GLU A 100 -5.54 6.57 15.32
N LEU A 101 -5.13 5.64 14.46
CA LEU A 101 -5.07 5.82 13.01
C LEU A 101 -5.83 4.71 12.31
N ILE A 102 -6.30 5.00 11.11
CA ILE A 102 -6.84 4.02 10.18
C ILE A 102 -5.89 3.92 9.00
N GLN A 103 -5.51 2.70 8.64
CA GLN A 103 -4.73 2.38 7.45
C GLN A 103 -5.55 1.50 6.52
N THR A 104 -5.84 2.00 5.32
CA THR A 104 -6.31 1.14 4.21
C THR A 104 -5.08 0.60 3.50
N GLN A 105 -4.90 -0.71 3.49
CA GLN A 105 -3.74 -1.38 2.91
C GLN A 105 -4.20 -2.26 1.75
N VAL A 106 -3.48 -2.22 0.63
CA VAL A 106 -3.75 -3.03 -0.57
C VAL A 106 -2.46 -3.72 -0.98
N HIS A 107 -2.50 -5.04 -1.06
CA HIS A 107 -1.46 -5.87 -1.65
C HIS A 107 -1.90 -6.32 -3.03
N LEU A 108 -1.08 -6.09 -4.06
CA LEU A 108 -1.35 -6.51 -5.44
C LEU A 108 -0.22 -7.37 -5.96
N THR A 109 -0.55 -8.54 -6.51
CA THR A 109 0.43 -9.37 -7.23
C THR A 109 0.68 -8.78 -8.61
N VAL A 110 1.96 -8.62 -8.95
CA VAL A 110 2.43 -8.30 -10.30
C VAL A 110 3.10 -9.56 -10.84
N PRO A 111 2.50 -10.24 -11.83
CA PRO A 111 3.10 -11.42 -12.42
C PRO A 111 4.44 -11.10 -13.08
N GLY A 112 5.43 -11.97 -12.89
CA GLY A 112 6.69 -11.96 -13.61
C GLY A 112 6.71 -13.01 -14.72
N PRO A 113 7.82 -13.11 -15.49
CA PRO A 113 8.00 -14.16 -16.50
C PRO A 113 7.87 -15.58 -15.93
N THR A 114 8.32 -15.77 -14.69
CA THR A 114 8.11 -16.99 -13.91
C THR A 114 7.45 -16.68 -12.56
N PRO A 115 6.87 -17.67 -11.87
CA PRO A 115 6.31 -17.46 -10.53
C PRO A 115 7.30 -16.89 -9.50
N ALA A 116 8.60 -17.23 -9.63
CA ALA A 116 9.65 -16.72 -8.75
C ALA A 116 10.03 -15.25 -9.02
N ASP A 117 9.65 -14.73 -10.18
CA ASP A 117 9.89 -13.33 -10.57
C ASP A 117 8.73 -12.40 -10.18
N ARG A 118 7.70 -12.93 -9.51
CA ARG A 118 6.55 -12.11 -9.12
C ARG A 118 6.96 -11.02 -8.13
N LEU A 119 6.31 -9.88 -8.26
CA LEU A 119 6.40 -8.78 -7.31
C LEU A 119 5.09 -8.63 -6.58
N VAL A 120 5.15 -8.04 -5.39
CA VAL A 120 3.99 -7.57 -4.65
C VAL A 120 4.13 -6.07 -4.45
N LEU A 121 3.12 -5.33 -4.88
CA LEU A 121 2.94 -3.94 -4.52
C LEU A 121 2.17 -3.86 -3.21
N GLU A 122 2.67 -3.10 -2.25
CA GLU A 122 1.93 -2.71 -1.05
C GLU A 122 1.61 -1.22 -1.17
N LEU A 123 0.32 -0.89 -1.23
CA LEU A 123 -0.17 0.48 -1.21
C LEU A 123 -0.89 0.71 0.11
N ALA A 124 -0.50 1.71 0.87
CA ALA A 124 -1.17 2.04 2.13
C ALA A 124 -1.58 3.51 2.15
N CYS A 125 -2.77 3.80 2.67
CA CYS A 125 -3.22 5.15 3.01
C CYS A 125 -3.54 5.20 4.49
N THR A 126 -2.80 6.02 5.23
CA THR A 126 -2.92 6.15 6.68
C THR A 126 -3.40 7.54 7.04
N ALA A 127 -4.40 7.64 7.92
CA ALA A 127 -4.97 8.89 8.38
C ALA A 127 -5.70 8.74 9.72
N ALA A 128 -6.03 9.85 10.37
CA ALA A 128 -6.96 9.84 11.51
C ALA A 128 -8.35 9.27 11.09
N PRO A 129 -9.15 8.68 12.00
CA PRO A 129 -10.34 7.90 11.62
C PRO A 129 -11.40 8.68 10.81
N ALA A 130 -11.67 9.94 11.16
CA ALA A 130 -12.60 10.77 10.41
C ALA A 130 -12.09 11.11 9.01
N THR A 131 -10.78 11.29 8.88
CA THR A 131 -10.07 11.69 7.66
C THR A 131 -9.92 10.52 6.71
N ALA A 132 -9.61 9.34 7.22
CA ALA A 132 -9.57 8.10 6.45
C ALA A 132 -10.89 7.83 5.71
N ARG A 133 -12.04 8.07 6.37
CA ARG A 133 -13.36 7.95 5.74
C ARG A 133 -13.54 8.93 4.57
N ARG A 134 -13.05 10.17 4.70
CA ARG A 134 -13.14 11.18 3.63
C ARG A 134 -12.20 10.87 2.47
N LEU A 135 -11.00 10.37 2.75
CA LEU A 135 -9.96 10.11 1.75
C LEU A 135 -10.15 8.78 1.00
N SER A 136 -10.90 7.83 1.57
CA SER A 136 -11.10 6.48 1.01
C SER A 136 -11.49 6.46 -0.48
N PRO A 137 -12.47 7.26 -0.97
CA PRO A 137 -12.80 7.27 -2.41
C PRO A 137 -11.64 7.74 -3.30
N GLY A 138 -10.83 8.68 -2.83
CA GLY A 138 -9.64 9.16 -3.55
C GLY A 138 -8.57 8.08 -3.60
N PHE A 139 -8.33 7.40 -2.49
CA PHE A 139 -7.38 6.28 -2.43
C PHE A 139 -7.81 5.09 -3.30
N GLN A 140 -9.11 4.77 -3.36
CA GLN A 140 -9.62 3.73 -4.27
C GLN A 140 -9.35 4.06 -5.74
N ARG A 141 -9.54 5.33 -6.15
CA ARG A 141 -9.19 5.79 -7.50
C ARG A 141 -7.70 5.70 -7.77
N PHE A 142 -6.87 6.08 -6.80
CA PHE A 142 -5.42 5.91 -6.88
C PHE A 142 -5.03 4.45 -7.13
N VAL A 143 -5.51 3.52 -6.30
CA VAL A 143 -5.24 2.08 -6.45
C VAL A 143 -5.67 1.58 -7.83
N GLY A 144 -6.85 2.00 -8.32
CA GLY A 144 -7.35 1.64 -9.64
C GLY A 144 -6.56 2.24 -10.82
N SER A 145 -5.75 3.27 -10.58
CA SER A 145 -4.90 3.90 -11.59
C SER A 145 -3.53 3.26 -11.74
N VAL A 146 -3.12 2.42 -10.78
CA VAL A 146 -1.78 1.83 -10.73
C VAL A 146 -1.59 0.86 -11.89
N ARG A 147 -0.57 1.12 -12.71
CA ARG A 147 -0.14 0.28 -13.82
C ARG A 147 1.34 0.00 -13.69
N VAL A 148 1.69 -1.28 -13.83
CA VAL A 148 3.07 -1.67 -14.06
C VAL A 148 3.29 -1.65 -15.56
N ARG A 149 4.21 -0.81 -16.06
CA ARG A 149 4.61 -0.94 -17.46
C ARG A 149 5.42 -2.23 -17.57
N GLN A 150 4.98 -3.14 -18.43
CA GLN A 150 5.87 -4.20 -18.87
C GLN A 150 6.91 -3.53 -19.76
N HIS A 151 8.18 -3.66 -19.41
CA HIS A 151 9.25 -3.30 -20.32
C HIS A 151 9.21 -4.36 -21.41
N GLU A 152 8.52 -4.10 -22.52
CA GLU A 152 8.71 -4.88 -23.73
C GLU A 152 10.19 -4.73 -24.10
N GLY A 153 10.94 -5.81 -23.90
CA GLY A 153 12.31 -5.89 -24.37
C GLY A 153 12.29 -5.64 -25.87
N MET A 154 13.02 -4.62 -26.30
CA MET A 154 13.36 -4.40 -27.69
C MET A 154 14.04 -5.68 -28.19
N GLN A 155 13.29 -6.50 -28.93
CA GLN A 155 13.84 -7.59 -29.72
C GLN A 155 14.70 -6.94 -30.80
N GLN A 156 16.02 -7.13 -30.70
CA GLN A 156 16.94 -6.94 -31.82
C GLN A 156 17.34 -8.31 -32.36
#